data_AF-A0A543Q006-F1
#
_entry.id   AF-A0A543Q006-F1
#
_cell.length_a   1.000
_cell.length_b   1.000
_cell.length_c   1.000
_cell.angle_alpha   90.00
_cell.angle_beta   90.00
_cell.angle_gamma   90.00
#
_symmetry.space_group_name_H-M   'P 1'
#
loop_
_entity.id
_entity.type
_entity.pdbx_description
1 polymer ?
#
loop_
_entity_poly.entity_id
_entity_poly.type
_entity_poly.pdbx_seq_one_letter_code
_entity_poly.pdbx_strand_id
1 'polypeptide(L)'
;MLNTTGSEDLALAIDDDLIKDFVVKKYPFLLIYPLFIIGVRHYTRNESYDRRNQYNDLIIQFFNDEIKTYPGNTHPSTHRMGFGQLPSKGMFQKGMATLKPGLYVTHKIDYHRNYIALCQRSSDVTVVRDGNPPYEDTGLFSINIHKGGKSTTSSEGCQTIWPDCWDEFIETIARKLVKGIGLNQSLNYTVPYLLVNFSDLTTPD
;
A
#
# COMPACT_ATOMS: atom_id res chain seq x y z
N MET A 1 22.41 -31.35 14.89
CA MET A 1 21.40 -32.06 14.00
C MET A 1 19.98 -31.63 14.37
N LEU A 2 19.67 -30.31 14.03
CA LEU A 2 18.33 -29.66 13.97
C LEU A 2 17.73 -29.82 12.57
N ASN A 3 17.09 -30.95 12.29
CA ASN A 3 15.96 -31.44 11.48
C ASN A 3 15.00 -30.30 11.07
N THR A 4 15.25 -29.66 9.83
CA THR A 4 14.57 -29.31 8.56
C THR A 4 13.29 -30.13 8.38
N THR A 5 12.10 -29.50 8.81
CA THR A 5 10.87 -29.79 8.02
C THR A 5 10.11 -28.48 7.80
N GLY A 6 10.49 -27.64 6.64
CA GLY A 6 9.67 -27.39 5.41
C GLY A 6 8.59 -26.34 5.66
N SER A 7 9.00 -25.03 5.63
CA SER A 7 8.22 -24.09 4.77
C SER A 7 9.08 -22.86 4.46
N GLU A 8 10.23 -23.01 3.85
CA GLU A 8 10.83 -21.89 3.08
C GLU A 8 9.78 -21.08 2.33
N ASP A 9 8.82 -20.38 2.96
CA ASP A 9 8.07 -19.24 2.40
C ASP A 9 8.70 -18.75 1.10
N LEU A 10 8.64 -19.51 0.02
CA LEU A 10 9.14 -19.10 -1.31
C LEU A 10 8.73 -17.65 -1.61
N ALA A 11 9.18 -16.56 -0.89
CA ALA A 11 9.01 -15.26 -1.59
C ALA A 11 9.01 -15.46 -3.12
N LEU A 12 7.78 -15.53 -3.75
CA LEU A 12 7.72 -15.53 -5.24
C LEU A 12 8.60 -14.41 -5.81
N ALA A 13 9.78 -14.82 -6.39
CA ALA A 13 10.81 -13.85 -6.82
C ALA A 13 10.24 -12.86 -7.84
N ILE A 14 9.48 -11.81 -7.43
CA ILE A 14 9.25 -10.67 -8.35
C ILE A 14 10.59 -9.99 -8.63
N ASP A 15 11.01 -10.10 -9.97
CA ASP A 15 12.24 -9.32 -10.27
C ASP A 15 11.91 -8.01 -10.97
N ASP A 16 12.92 -7.15 -11.06
CA ASP A 16 12.73 -5.78 -11.57
C ASP A 16 12.17 -5.78 -13.00
N ASP A 17 12.55 -6.81 -13.79
CA ASP A 17 12.06 -6.82 -15.19
C ASP A 17 10.56 -7.09 -15.25
N LEU A 18 10.19 -8.00 -14.45
CA LEU A 18 8.74 -8.27 -14.41
C LEU A 18 7.96 -7.03 -14.01
N ILE A 19 8.37 -6.32 -13.00
CA ILE A 19 7.65 -5.12 -12.53
C ILE A 19 7.66 -4.06 -13.64
N LYS A 20 8.79 -3.93 -14.22
CA LYS A 20 8.88 -2.89 -15.27
C LYS A 20 7.97 -3.24 -16.45
N ASP A 21 8.10 -4.47 -16.87
CA ASP A 21 7.22 -4.88 -17.99
C ASP A 21 5.74 -4.66 -17.66
N PHE A 22 5.41 -5.07 -16.44
CA PHE A 22 4.00 -4.87 -16.02
C PHE A 22 3.61 -3.40 -16.10
N VAL A 23 4.45 -2.52 -15.60
CA VAL A 23 4.10 -1.09 -15.58
C VAL A 23 4.02 -0.56 -17.02
N VAL A 24 4.95 -0.96 -17.86
CA VAL A 24 4.97 -0.42 -19.23
C VAL A 24 3.73 -0.90 -19.98
N LYS A 25 3.36 -2.06 -19.71
CA LYS A 25 2.27 -2.63 -20.53
C LYS A 25 0.90 -2.19 -20.00
N LYS A 26 0.80 -2.02 -18.67
CA LYS A 26 -0.59 -1.84 -18.18
C LYS A 26 -0.79 -0.42 -17.65
N TYR A 27 0.36 0.14 -17.21
CA TYR A 27 0.19 1.50 -16.64
C TYR A 27 1.33 2.41 -17.12
N PRO A 28 1.50 2.64 -18.42
CA PRO A 28 2.64 3.41 -18.96
C PRO A 28 2.60 4.87 -18.48
N PHE A 29 1.45 5.34 -18.14
CA PHE A 29 1.35 6.75 -17.71
C PHE A 29 2.14 6.98 -16.40
N LEU A 30 2.29 5.96 -15.60
CA LEU A 30 3.03 6.11 -14.34
C LEU A 30 4.50 6.50 -14.61
N LEU A 31 4.94 6.24 -15.82
CA LEU A 31 6.37 6.50 -16.14
C LEU A 31 6.62 7.99 -16.35
N ILE A 32 5.55 8.81 -16.33
CA ILE A 32 5.76 10.27 -16.41
C ILE A 32 6.13 10.81 -15.03
N TYR A 33 5.86 9.99 -13.99
CA TYR A 33 6.18 10.45 -12.63
C TYR A 33 7.58 9.95 -12.26
N PRO A 34 8.39 10.87 -11.74
CA PRO A 34 9.74 10.45 -11.35
C PRO A 34 9.70 9.47 -10.16
N LEU A 35 8.58 9.55 -9.39
CA LEU A 35 8.40 8.64 -8.24
C LEU A 35 6.94 8.19 -8.14
N PHE A 36 6.80 6.86 -8.01
CA PHE A 36 5.47 6.33 -7.65
C PHE A 36 5.65 5.04 -6.84
N ILE A 37 4.57 4.66 -6.17
CA ILE A 37 4.64 3.49 -5.27
C ILE A 37 3.65 2.43 -5.77
N ILE A 38 4.14 1.20 -5.66
CA ILE A 38 3.21 0.09 -5.96
C ILE A 38 3.08 -0.80 -4.71
N GLY A 39 1.85 -0.96 -4.29
CA GLY A 39 1.58 -2.02 -3.29
C GLY A 39 1.11 -3.32 -3.95
N VAL A 40 1.78 -4.41 -3.54
CA VAL A 40 1.37 -5.71 -4.09
C VAL A 40 0.76 -6.55 -2.95
N ARG A 41 -0.49 -6.73 -3.14
CA ARG A 41 -1.22 -7.48 -2.10
C ARG A 41 -1.04 -8.99 -2.33
N HIS A 42 -0.87 -9.77 -1.26
CA HIS A 42 -0.76 -11.25 -1.29
C HIS A 42 0.52 -11.70 -1.98
N TYR A 43 1.62 -11.03 -1.65
CA TYR A 43 2.93 -11.34 -2.30
C TYR A 43 3.47 -12.67 -1.77
N THR A 44 3.39 -13.02 -0.49
CA THR A 44 3.96 -14.31 -0.03
C THR A 44 2.87 -15.40 -0.11
N ARG A 45 2.92 -16.39 -1.15
CA ARG A 45 2.04 -17.49 -1.60
C ARG A 45 1.75 -18.46 -0.46
N ASN A 46 1.08 -18.04 0.63
CA ASN A 46 0.41 -19.11 1.40
C ASN A 46 -1.09 -18.80 1.58
N GLU A 47 -1.92 -19.17 0.64
CA GLU A 47 -3.37 -19.12 0.36
C GLU A 47 -4.17 -19.74 1.51
N SER A 48 -3.90 -19.36 2.76
CA SER A 48 -5.10 -19.75 3.55
C SER A 48 -5.38 -18.69 4.63
N TYR A 49 -6.40 -17.70 4.45
CA TYR A 49 -7.42 -17.09 5.33
C TYR A 49 -6.94 -15.72 5.80
N ASP A 50 -7.77 -14.64 5.61
CA ASP A 50 -7.84 -13.28 6.19
C ASP A 50 -6.52 -12.89 6.86
N ARG A 51 -5.56 -12.40 6.07
CA ARG A 51 -4.14 -12.09 6.38
C ARG A 51 -4.01 -10.65 6.88
N ARG A 52 -5.01 -10.29 7.69
CA ARG A 52 -4.89 -8.95 8.30
C ARG A 52 -3.82 -8.98 9.40
N ASN A 53 -3.15 -7.86 9.45
CA ASN A 53 -2.16 -7.63 10.53
C ASN A 53 -0.87 -8.43 10.27
N GLN A 54 -0.56 -8.61 8.97
CA GLN A 54 0.70 -9.31 8.63
C GLN A 54 1.43 -8.54 7.52
N TYR A 55 2.77 -8.62 7.65
CA TYR A 55 3.56 -8.01 6.56
C TYR A 55 3.85 -9.06 5.49
N ASN A 56 2.86 -9.43 4.81
CA ASN A 56 3.04 -10.48 3.77
C ASN A 56 2.76 -9.90 2.38
N ASP A 57 2.71 -8.57 2.37
CA ASP A 57 2.56 -7.87 1.08
C ASP A 57 3.90 -7.24 0.70
N LEU A 58 3.94 -6.65 -0.49
CA LEU A 58 5.19 -6.00 -0.96
C LEU A 58 4.89 -4.55 -1.37
N ILE A 59 5.70 -3.66 -0.76
CA ILE A 59 5.64 -2.26 -1.24
C ILE A 59 6.87 -1.98 -2.12
N ILE A 60 6.54 -1.43 -3.31
CA ILE A 60 7.63 -1.19 -4.28
C ILE A 60 7.73 0.32 -4.51
N GLN A 61 8.90 0.74 -4.35
CA GLN A 61 9.20 2.14 -4.68
C GLN A 61 9.97 2.23 -6.00
N PHE A 62 9.32 3.10 -6.89
CA PHE A 62 9.92 3.32 -8.22
C PHE A 62 10.42 4.77 -8.32
N PHE A 63 11.76 4.86 -8.63
CA PHE A 63 12.32 6.20 -8.86
C PHE A 63 13.20 6.18 -10.12
N ASN A 64 12.87 6.99 -11.16
CA ASN A 64 13.61 7.21 -12.43
C ASN A 64 14.26 5.92 -12.92
N ASP A 65 13.82 4.66 -12.51
CA ASP A 65 14.18 3.32 -13.04
C ASP A 65 14.78 2.44 -11.93
N GLU A 66 14.95 3.09 -10.86
CA GLU A 66 15.41 2.28 -9.71
C GLU A 66 14.21 1.75 -8.90
N ILE A 67 14.43 0.45 -8.62
CA ILE A 67 13.31 -0.19 -7.89
C ILE A 67 13.83 -0.67 -6.53
N LYS A 68 13.07 -0.23 -5.55
CA LYS A 68 13.33 -0.80 -4.20
C LYS A 68 12.06 -1.44 -3.64
N THR A 69 12.34 -2.51 -2.86
CA THR A 69 11.13 -3.20 -2.34
C THR A 69 11.21 -3.28 -0.81
N TYR A 70 10.00 -3.31 -0.24
CA TYR A 70 9.92 -3.34 1.23
C TYR A 70 8.79 -4.29 1.65
N PRO A 71 9.12 -5.05 2.72
CA PRO A 71 7.97 -5.78 3.27
C PRO A 71 6.86 -4.83 3.76
N GLY A 72 5.62 -5.19 3.40
CA GLY A 72 4.53 -4.24 3.75
C GLY A 72 3.24 -4.98 4.07
N ASN A 73 2.27 -4.16 4.51
CA ASN A 73 0.89 -4.61 4.78
C ASN A 73 -0.11 -3.68 4.06
N THR A 74 -1.02 -4.33 3.31
CA THR A 74 -1.99 -3.47 2.60
C THR A 74 -3.41 -3.82 3.06
N HIS A 75 -3.44 -4.67 4.14
CA HIS A 75 -4.74 -4.99 4.74
C HIS A 75 -4.83 -4.37 6.14
N PRO A 76 -6.09 -4.06 6.54
CA PRO A 76 -6.20 -3.57 7.92
C PRO A 76 -5.81 -4.65 8.94
N SER A 77 -5.64 -4.11 10.16
CA SER A 77 -5.06 -5.01 11.18
C SER A 77 -6.13 -5.95 11.72
N THR A 78 -7.39 -5.45 11.63
CA THR A 78 -8.44 -6.29 12.23
C THR A 78 -9.71 -6.17 11.39
N HIS A 79 -10.73 -6.93 11.94
CA HIS A 79 -12.06 -6.85 11.32
C HIS A 79 -13.04 -6.11 12.24
N ARG A 80 -13.74 -5.26 11.50
CA ARG A 80 -14.80 -4.57 12.27
C ARG A 80 -16.04 -4.44 11.38
N MET A 81 -17.09 -5.15 11.90
CA MET A 81 -18.33 -5.11 11.09
C MET A 81 -19.01 -3.75 11.23
N GLY A 82 -19.33 -3.27 10.09
CA GLY A 82 -20.08 -1.99 10.12
C GLY A 82 -21.34 -2.10 9.26
N PHE A 83 -22.32 -1.29 9.57
CA PHE A 83 -23.63 -1.40 8.88
C PHE A 83 -23.84 -0.16 8.01
N GLY A 84 -22.70 0.53 7.70
CA GLY A 84 -22.86 1.73 6.82
C GLY A 84 -23.61 2.85 7.53
N GLN A 85 -24.04 3.96 6.60
CA GLN A 85 -24.86 5.08 7.09
C GLN A 85 -26.34 4.68 7.13
N LEU A 86 -26.69 3.53 7.79
CA LEU A 86 -28.14 3.24 7.77
C LEU A 86 -28.85 4.13 8.78
N PRO A 87 -29.47 5.25 8.34
CA PRO A 87 -30.25 6.23 9.12
C PRO A 87 -31.38 5.56 9.91
N SER A 88 -31.74 4.25 9.67
CA SER A 88 -32.96 3.72 10.31
C SER A 88 -32.62 2.99 11.61
N LYS A 89 -31.24 2.95 11.98
CA LYS A 89 -30.92 2.24 13.23
C LYS A 89 -29.97 3.08 14.08
N GLY A 90 -29.92 4.48 13.81
CA GLY A 90 -29.13 5.33 14.73
C GLY A 90 -27.70 4.81 14.91
N MET A 91 -27.20 3.76 14.04
CA MET A 91 -25.85 3.18 14.27
C MET A 91 -24.90 3.66 13.18
N PHE A 92 -23.97 4.51 13.54
CA PHE A 92 -22.96 5.23 12.74
C PHE A 92 -21.67 4.39 12.69
N GLN A 93 -21.81 3.06 12.78
CA GLN A 93 -20.45 2.45 12.87
C GLN A 93 -20.06 1.89 11.50
N LYS A 94 -19.14 2.58 10.89
CA LYS A 94 -18.63 2.08 9.60
C LYS A 94 -17.71 0.86 9.82
N GLY A 95 -17.86 -0.04 8.90
CA GLY A 95 -16.95 -1.21 8.97
C GLY A 95 -15.50 -0.83 8.67
N MET A 96 -14.63 -1.84 9.05
CA MET A 96 -13.21 -1.64 8.75
C MET A 96 -12.96 -1.47 7.25
N ALA A 97 -12.04 -0.49 6.98
CA ALA A 97 -11.81 -0.17 5.55
C ALA A 97 -10.62 -0.97 5.01
N THR A 98 -10.87 -1.51 3.83
CA THR A 98 -9.76 -2.07 3.00
C THR A 98 -9.73 -1.36 1.65
N LEU A 99 -8.50 -0.77 1.43
CA LEU A 99 -8.40 -0.02 0.16
C LEU A 99 -8.59 -0.96 -1.04
N LYS A 100 -9.41 -0.51 -1.89
CA LYS A 100 -9.64 -1.30 -3.11
C LYS A 100 -8.46 -1.15 -4.08
N PRO A 101 -8.06 -2.37 -4.74
CA PRO A 101 -6.99 -2.25 -5.72
C PRO A 101 -7.32 -1.23 -6.81
N GLY A 102 -6.25 -0.48 -7.11
CA GLY A 102 -6.44 0.56 -8.15
C GLY A 102 -5.34 1.61 -8.05
N LEU A 103 -5.44 2.53 -9.09
CA LEU A 103 -4.46 3.64 -9.12
C LEU A 103 -5.02 4.86 -8.37
N TYR A 104 -4.17 5.30 -7.44
CA TYR A 104 -4.58 6.47 -6.64
C TYR A 104 -3.49 7.55 -6.74
N VAL A 105 -3.87 8.72 -7.33
CA VAL A 105 -2.92 9.86 -7.44
C VAL A 105 -3.33 10.93 -6.43
N THR A 106 -3.18 10.48 -5.12
CA THR A 106 -3.76 11.39 -4.10
C THR A 106 -2.74 11.60 -2.97
N HIS A 107 -1.56 10.91 -2.90
CA HIS A 107 -0.70 10.93 -1.71
C HIS A 107 0.39 12.00 -1.86
N LYS A 108 0.60 12.62 -0.69
CA LYS A 108 1.65 13.65 -0.61
C LYS A 108 2.49 13.42 0.65
N ILE A 109 3.71 13.92 0.52
CA ILE A 109 4.56 13.84 1.73
C ILE A 109 4.02 14.84 2.77
N ASP A 110 3.66 14.24 3.89
CA ASP A 110 3.09 15.06 4.97
C ASP A 110 3.28 14.32 6.31
N TYR A 111 2.87 15.17 7.38
CA TYR A 111 3.07 14.57 8.70
C TYR A 111 1.93 13.60 9.05
N HIS A 112 2.36 12.41 9.47
CA HIS A 112 1.46 11.44 10.16
C HIS A 112 1.77 11.41 11.66
N ARG A 113 0.96 12.22 12.32
CA ARG A 113 1.21 12.48 13.76
C ARG A 113 2.56 13.17 13.96
N ASN A 114 3.64 12.43 14.36
CA ASN A 114 4.88 13.16 14.71
C ASN A 114 6.02 12.78 13.75
N TYR A 115 5.68 12.09 12.59
CA TYR A 115 6.76 11.79 11.63
C TYR A 115 6.21 11.87 10.21
N ILE A 116 7.15 11.88 9.22
CA ILE A 116 6.78 12.09 7.80
C ILE A 116 6.30 10.75 7.21
N ALA A 117 5.17 10.91 6.41
CA ALA A 117 4.61 9.75 5.68
C ALA A 117 3.96 10.22 4.38
N LEU A 118 3.52 9.22 3.59
CA LEU A 118 2.67 9.59 2.44
C LEU A 118 1.19 9.59 2.84
N CYS A 119 0.65 10.77 2.75
CA CYS A 119 -0.73 10.91 3.28
C CYS A 119 -1.72 11.24 2.15
N GLN A 120 -2.84 10.64 2.27
CA GLN A 120 -3.91 10.99 1.32
C GLN A 120 -4.28 12.48 1.43
N ARG A 121 -4.13 13.25 0.26
CA ARG A 121 -4.41 14.70 0.42
C ARG A 121 -5.17 15.24 -0.80
N SER A 122 -5.21 14.58 -1.89
CA SER A 122 -5.59 15.33 -3.10
C SER A 122 -6.91 14.79 -3.66
N SER A 123 -7.33 13.57 -3.21
CA SER A 123 -8.59 13.07 -3.83
C SER A 123 -9.10 11.86 -3.05
N ASP A 124 -10.42 11.55 -3.41
CA ASP A 124 -11.10 10.43 -2.73
C ASP A 124 -10.47 9.09 -3.16
N VAL A 125 -10.54 8.16 -2.18
CA VAL A 125 -10.22 6.76 -2.50
C VAL A 125 -11.46 5.89 -2.25
N THR A 126 -11.36 4.74 -2.86
CA THR A 126 -12.47 3.80 -2.62
C THR A 126 -11.98 2.62 -1.78
N VAL A 127 -12.81 2.32 -0.72
CA VAL A 127 -12.48 1.18 0.16
C VAL A 127 -13.67 0.21 0.16
N VAL A 128 -13.28 -1.02 0.40
CA VAL A 128 -14.33 -1.99 0.75
C VAL A 128 -14.39 -2.16 2.27
N ARG A 129 -15.64 -1.94 2.81
CA ARG A 129 -15.76 -1.96 4.28
C ARG A 129 -16.33 -3.31 4.73
N ASP A 130 -15.76 -3.66 5.86
CA ASP A 130 -16.39 -4.84 6.48
C ASP A 130 -17.89 -4.62 6.72
N GLY A 131 -18.77 -5.44 6.10
CA GLY A 131 -20.24 -5.39 6.23
C GLY A 131 -20.86 -6.73 5.83
N ASN A 132 -22.10 -6.72 6.05
CA ASN A 132 -22.83 -7.92 5.61
C ASN A 132 -24.11 -7.51 4.86
N PRO A 133 -23.94 -7.44 3.44
CA PRO A 133 -22.72 -7.78 2.70
C PRO A 133 -21.69 -6.63 2.71
N PRO A 134 -20.27 -7.07 2.45
CA PRO A 134 -19.32 -5.96 2.32
C PRO A 134 -19.82 -4.90 1.33
N TYR A 135 -19.39 -3.62 1.62
CA TYR A 135 -19.92 -2.56 0.73
C TYR A 135 -18.82 -1.54 0.44
N GLU A 136 -18.91 -0.80 -0.66
CA GLU A 136 -17.91 0.20 -1.06
C GLU A 136 -18.24 1.57 -0.44
N ASP A 137 -17.18 2.23 -0.14
CA ASP A 137 -17.28 3.60 0.37
C ASP A 137 -16.13 4.45 -0.21
N THR A 138 -16.55 5.67 -0.74
CA THR A 138 -15.53 6.53 -1.37
C THR A 138 -15.47 7.88 -0.63
N GLY A 139 -14.31 8.23 -0.30
CA GLY A 139 -14.16 9.54 0.39
C GLY A 139 -12.71 9.70 0.87
N LEU A 140 -12.54 10.80 1.69
CA LEU A 140 -11.21 11.01 2.33
C LEU A 140 -11.16 10.30 3.68
N PHE A 141 -10.38 9.20 3.69
CA PHE A 141 -10.42 8.36 4.91
C PHE A 141 -9.05 8.34 5.57
N SER A 142 -8.16 9.20 5.01
CA SER A 142 -6.77 9.21 5.53
C SER A 142 -6.11 7.83 5.39
N ILE A 143 -6.36 7.22 4.22
CA ILE A 143 -5.66 5.96 3.90
C ILE A 143 -4.22 6.28 3.49
N ASN A 144 -3.32 6.34 4.47
CA ASN A 144 -1.92 6.75 4.28
C ASN A 144 -1.01 5.54 4.09
N ILE A 145 0.21 5.81 3.58
CA ILE A 145 1.32 4.83 3.67
C ILE A 145 2.31 5.28 4.74
N HIS A 146 2.38 4.40 5.76
CA HIS A 146 3.18 4.89 6.91
C HIS A 146 3.88 3.71 7.58
N LYS A 147 4.63 4.16 8.60
CA LYS A 147 5.39 3.14 9.35
C LYS A 147 4.44 2.26 10.18
N GLY A 148 4.69 0.89 10.06
CA GLY A 148 3.85 -0.03 10.87
C GLY A 148 4.51 -0.30 12.23
N GLY A 149 3.86 -1.16 13.05
CA GLY A 149 4.41 -1.62 14.35
C GLY A 149 5.05 -3.02 14.22
N LYS A 150 5.81 -3.38 15.30
CA LYS A 150 6.47 -4.71 15.28
C LYS A 150 5.50 -5.80 15.75
N SER A 151 4.55 -5.29 16.52
CA SER A 151 3.62 -6.31 17.08
C SER A 151 2.29 -6.32 16.33
N THR A 152 1.92 -5.12 15.77
CA THR A 152 0.75 -5.02 14.89
C THR A 152 1.06 -4.08 13.73
N THR A 153 0.31 -4.26 12.70
CA THR A 153 0.55 -3.37 11.52
C THR A 153 0.02 -1.96 11.79
N SER A 154 -0.88 -1.83 12.95
CA SER A 154 -1.42 -0.51 13.35
C SER A 154 -2.11 0.18 12.18
N SER A 155 -2.95 -0.62 11.50
CA SER A 155 -3.57 -0.06 10.29
C SER A 155 -5.07 -0.34 10.30
N GLU A 156 -5.86 0.78 10.25
CA GLU A 156 -7.31 0.60 10.05
C GLU A 156 -7.67 0.80 8.58
N GLY A 157 -6.76 0.57 7.73
CA GLY A 157 -7.01 0.72 6.27
C GLY A 157 -5.79 1.28 5.56
N CYS A 158 -4.82 1.82 6.32
CA CYS A 158 -3.58 2.35 5.71
C CYS A 158 -2.68 1.22 5.22
N GLN A 159 -1.73 1.69 4.39
CA GLN A 159 -0.66 0.75 4.00
C GLN A 159 0.60 0.96 4.85
N THR A 160 1.10 -0.26 5.38
CA THR A 160 2.21 -0.02 6.31
C THR A 160 3.46 -0.78 5.83
N ILE A 161 4.59 -0.15 6.20
CA ILE A 161 5.89 -0.77 5.89
C ILE A 161 6.52 -1.23 7.21
N TRP A 162 7.25 -2.40 7.12
CA TRP A 162 7.94 -2.89 8.32
C TRP A 162 8.87 -1.81 8.90
N PRO A 163 8.78 -1.61 10.23
CA PRO A 163 9.40 -0.46 10.89
C PRO A 163 10.91 -0.40 10.65
N ASP A 164 11.60 -1.50 10.46
CA ASP A 164 13.07 -1.45 10.28
C ASP A 164 13.44 -0.93 8.89
N CYS A 165 12.43 -0.91 8.03
CA CYS A 165 12.74 -0.45 6.66
C CYS A 165 12.19 0.97 6.42
N TRP A 166 11.53 1.51 7.46
CA TRP A 166 10.78 2.76 7.20
C TRP A 166 11.76 3.91 6.94
N ASP A 167 12.80 3.98 7.76
CA ASP A 167 13.70 5.15 7.58
C ASP A 167 14.31 5.16 6.17
N GLU A 168 14.67 3.95 5.77
CA GLU A 168 15.21 3.92 4.39
C GLU A 168 14.14 4.29 3.36
N PHE A 169 12.97 3.81 3.54
CA PHE A 169 11.87 4.11 2.59
C PHE A 169 11.63 5.61 2.49
N ILE A 170 11.41 6.32 3.63
CA ILE A 170 10.98 7.74 3.57
C ILE A 170 12.18 8.61 3.18
N GLU A 171 13.40 8.17 3.58
CA GLU A 171 14.59 8.97 3.20
C GLU A 171 14.79 8.93 1.68
N THR A 172 14.57 7.77 1.12
CA THR A 172 14.73 7.69 -0.35
C THR A 172 13.71 8.59 -1.06
N ILE A 173 12.56 8.68 -0.51
CA ILE A 173 11.54 9.54 -1.16
C ILE A 173 11.94 11.02 -1.02
N ALA A 174 12.36 11.37 0.25
CA ALA A 174 12.65 12.80 0.50
C ALA A 174 13.92 13.23 -0.23
N ARG A 175 14.93 12.41 -0.31
CA ARG A 175 16.21 12.80 -0.95
C ARG A 175 16.11 12.74 -2.47
N LYS A 176 15.46 11.70 -2.91
CA LYS A 176 15.47 11.51 -4.38
C LYS A 176 14.48 12.48 -5.05
N LEU A 177 13.43 12.76 -4.38
CA LEU A 177 12.48 13.72 -4.99
C LEU A 177 13.08 15.13 -5.05
N VAL A 178 13.80 15.48 -3.92
CA VAL A 178 14.42 16.82 -3.95
C VAL A 178 15.55 16.83 -4.99
N LYS A 179 16.35 15.79 -5.04
CA LYS A 179 17.43 15.75 -6.03
C LYS A 179 16.88 15.73 -7.46
N GLY A 180 15.85 15.08 -7.68
CA GLY A 180 15.34 14.87 -9.06
C GLY A 180 14.56 16.08 -9.58
N ILE A 181 13.75 16.68 -8.64
CA ILE A 181 12.82 17.67 -9.28
C ILE A 181 12.91 18.99 -8.51
N GLY A 182 13.89 19.03 -7.52
CA GLY A 182 14.09 20.30 -6.79
C GLY A 182 13.16 20.43 -5.58
N LEU A 183 13.57 21.20 -4.57
CA LEU A 183 12.90 21.32 -3.26
C LEU A 183 11.49 21.93 -3.43
N ASN A 184 11.33 22.93 -4.26
CA ASN A 184 10.02 23.61 -4.36
C ASN A 184 8.99 22.71 -5.05
N GLN A 185 9.45 22.00 -6.00
CA GLN A 185 8.50 21.10 -6.69
C GLN A 185 8.19 19.86 -5.83
N SER A 186 9.10 19.51 -4.99
CA SER A 186 8.89 18.30 -4.16
C SER A 186 7.84 18.56 -3.08
N LEU A 187 7.62 19.77 -2.72
CA LEU A 187 6.67 20.06 -1.62
C LEU A 187 5.22 19.89 -2.10
N ASN A 188 5.06 19.96 -3.40
CA ASN A 188 3.67 19.83 -3.89
C ASN A 188 3.51 18.60 -4.79
N TYR A 189 4.49 17.77 -4.63
CA TYR A 189 4.45 16.62 -5.54
C TYR A 189 3.43 15.60 -5.03
N THR A 190 2.62 15.12 -6.01
CA THR A 190 1.68 14.02 -5.68
C THR A 190 2.30 12.67 -6.09
N VAL A 191 2.43 11.88 -5.02
CA VAL A 191 3.01 10.55 -5.29
C VAL A 191 1.90 9.56 -5.66
N PRO A 192 1.90 9.08 -6.94
CA PRO A 192 0.91 8.06 -7.30
C PRO A 192 1.14 6.74 -6.54
N TYR A 193 0.00 6.15 -6.22
CA TYR A 193 0.05 4.85 -5.52
C TYR A 193 -0.84 3.85 -6.27
N LEU A 194 -0.18 2.80 -6.71
CA LEU A 194 -0.90 1.73 -7.41
C LEU A 194 -0.98 0.49 -6.51
N LEU A 195 -2.21 0.12 -6.22
CA LEU A 195 -2.38 -1.12 -5.44
C LEU A 195 -2.89 -2.24 -6.37
N VAL A 196 -2.17 -3.36 -6.32
CA VAL A 196 -2.58 -4.47 -7.20
C VAL A 196 -2.48 -5.76 -6.38
N ASN A 197 -3.20 -6.76 -6.99
CA ASN A 197 -2.99 -8.11 -6.42
C ASN A 197 -1.80 -8.81 -7.10
N PHE A 198 -1.17 -9.68 -6.31
CA PHE A 198 -0.01 -10.40 -6.88
C PHE A 198 -0.43 -11.09 -8.19
N SER A 199 -1.58 -11.58 -8.28
CA SER A 199 -2.03 -12.29 -9.51
C SER A 199 -2.07 -11.34 -10.72
N ASP A 200 -2.26 -10.05 -10.39
CA ASP A 200 -2.25 -9.10 -11.52
C ASP A 200 -0.87 -9.03 -12.19
N LEU A 201 0.18 -9.33 -11.43
CA LEU A 201 1.54 -9.23 -12.00
C LEU A 201 1.90 -10.51 -12.78
N THR A 202 1.26 -11.59 -12.53
CA THR A 202 1.78 -12.88 -13.05
C THR A 202 0.80 -13.46 -14.06
N THR A 203 -0.32 -12.83 -14.30
CA THR A 203 -1.25 -13.45 -15.26
C THR A 203 -0.88 -13.00 -16.68
N PRO A 204 -0.57 -14.03 -17.57
CA PRO A 204 -0.28 -13.64 -18.96
C PRO A 204 -1.50 -13.03 -19.65
N ASP A 205 -1.38 -11.79 -20.16
CA ASP A 205 -2.46 -11.25 -21.02
C ASP A 205 -3.02 -12.33 -21.96
#